data_AF-A0A531AC61-F1
#
_entry.id   AF-A0A531AC61-F1
#
_cell.length_a   1.000
_cell.length_b   1.000
_cell.length_c   1.000
_cell.angle_alpha   90.00
_cell.angle_beta   90.00
_cell.angle_gamma   90.00
#
_symmetry.space_group_name_H-M   'P 1'
#
loop_
_entity.id
_entity.type
_entity.pdbx_description
1 polymer ?
#
loop_
_entity_poly.entity_id
_entity_poly.type
_entity_poly.pdbx_seq_one_letter_code
_entity_poly.pdbx_strand_id
1 'polypeptide(L)'
;EEVLAAHPDVAECAVVGVADAMKGQVPLGFVVLNAGVTRDSATIETEVVTLVRERIGPVAAFKTVVTIKRLPKTRSGKILRGTMQKIADKEVWTMPATIDDPVILDEITAALKGRGIGL
;
A
#
# COMPACT_ATOMS: atom_id res chain seq x y z
N GLU A 1 -0.66 4.48 -9.50
CA GLU A 1 0.01 5.30 -8.46
C GLU A 1 -0.24 6.79 -8.67
N GLU A 2 -0.07 7.33 -9.88
CA GLU A 2 -0.37 8.74 -10.19
C GLU A 2 -1.76 9.21 -9.70
N VAL A 3 -2.79 8.36 -9.86
CA VAL A 3 -4.14 8.67 -9.35
C VAL A 3 -4.20 8.74 -7.82
N LEU A 4 -3.50 7.86 -7.09
CA LEU A 4 -3.45 7.90 -5.63
C LEU A 4 -2.74 9.18 -5.17
N ALA A 5 -1.62 9.52 -5.82
CA ALA A 5 -0.84 10.72 -5.53
C ALA A 5 -1.58 12.03 -5.86
N ALA A 6 -2.65 11.98 -6.66
CA ALA A 6 -3.50 13.12 -6.95
C ALA A 6 -4.52 13.42 -5.83
N HIS A 7 -4.67 12.53 -4.85
CA HIS A 7 -5.53 12.79 -3.69
C HIS A 7 -4.86 13.84 -2.77
N PRO A 8 -5.58 14.90 -2.34
CA PRO A 8 -4.97 16.05 -1.64
C PRO A 8 -4.29 15.70 -0.31
N ASP A 9 -4.74 14.62 0.35
CA ASP A 9 -4.15 14.18 1.63
C ASP A 9 -3.03 13.15 1.49
N VAL A 10 -2.69 12.69 0.29
CA VAL A 10 -1.66 11.65 0.07
C VAL A 10 -0.31 12.31 -0.21
N ALA A 11 0.69 11.98 0.60
CA ALA A 11 2.08 12.42 0.42
C ALA A 11 2.86 11.49 -0.49
N GLU A 12 2.76 10.17 -0.24
CA GLU A 12 3.42 9.14 -1.02
C GLU A 12 2.50 7.93 -1.15
N CYS A 13 2.72 7.12 -2.19
CA CYS A 13 1.97 5.88 -2.35
C CYS A 13 2.78 4.81 -3.06
N ALA A 14 2.35 3.57 -2.90
CA ALA A 14 2.79 2.44 -3.70
C ALA A 14 1.60 1.52 -3.99
N VAL A 15 1.60 0.86 -5.13
CA VAL A 15 0.63 -0.19 -5.47
C VAL A 15 1.39 -1.47 -5.76
N VAL A 16 0.91 -2.58 -5.21
CA VAL A 16 1.41 -3.93 -5.51
C VAL A 16 0.24 -4.80 -5.96
N GLY A 17 0.49 -5.81 -6.78
CA GLY A 17 -0.50 -6.86 -7.06
C GLY A 17 -0.41 -7.93 -5.99
N VAL A 18 -1.51 -8.29 -5.35
CA VAL A 18 -1.58 -9.39 -4.38
C VAL A 18 -2.38 -10.54 -4.95
N ALA A 19 -2.07 -11.76 -4.55
CA ALA A 19 -2.72 -12.97 -5.03
C ALA A 19 -4.23 -12.96 -4.74
N ASP A 20 -5.02 -13.32 -5.74
CA ASP A 20 -6.47 -13.47 -5.65
C ASP A 20 -6.90 -14.76 -6.37
N ALA A 21 -7.69 -15.59 -5.69
CA ALA A 21 -8.03 -16.92 -6.19
C ALA A 21 -8.86 -16.91 -7.49
N MET A 22 -9.60 -15.83 -7.78
CA MET A 22 -10.43 -15.74 -8.99
C MET A 22 -9.77 -14.90 -10.09
N LYS A 23 -9.02 -13.87 -9.71
CA LYS A 23 -8.47 -12.88 -10.65
C LYS A 23 -6.97 -13.07 -10.92
N GLY A 24 -6.34 -14.04 -10.26
CA GLY A 24 -4.89 -14.23 -10.26
C GLY A 24 -4.21 -13.20 -9.37
N GLN A 25 -4.31 -11.92 -9.73
CA GLN A 25 -3.87 -10.81 -8.88
C GLN A 25 -4.89 -9.66 -8.84
N VAL A 26 -4.93 -8.96 -7.71
CA VAL A 26 -5.67 -7.71 -7.51
C VAL A 26 -4.75 -6.62 -6.96
N PRO A 27 -4.97 -5.35 -7.29
CA PRO A 27 -4.11 -4.29 -6.80
C PRO A 27 -4.44 -3.94 -5.34
N LEU A 28 -3.39 -3.79 -4.53
CA LEU A 28 -3.41 -3.29 -3.17
C LEU A 28 -2.63 -1.97 -3.11
N GLY A 29 -3.32 -0.91 -2.70
CA GLY A 29 -2.71 0.40 -2.50
C GLY A 29 -2.17 0.59 -1.08
N PHE A 30 -1.04 1.25 -0.99
CA PHE A 30 -0.47 1.78 0.25
C PHE A 30 -0.36 3.28 0.12
N VAL A 31 -0.83 4.03 1.11
CA VAL A 31 -0.76 5.49 1.14
C VAL A 31 -0.12 5.99 2.42
N VAL A 32 0.77 6.96 2.28
CA VAL A 32 1.29 7.79 3.37
C VAL A 32 0.58 9.12 3.28
N LEU A 33 0.01 9.58 4.40
CA LEU A 33 -0.73 10.85 4.41
C LEU A 33 0.21 12.04 4.61
N ASN A 34 -0.22 13.21 4.15
CA ASN A 34 0.45 14.47 4.41
C ASN A 34 0.55 14.74 5.92
N ALA A 35 1.64 15.39 6.35
CA ALA A 35 1.82 15.77 7.74
C ALA A 35 0.69 16.70 8.20
N GLY A 36 0.15 16.42 9.39
CA GLY A 36 -0.93 17.24 9.98
C GLY A 36 -2.35 16.89 9.49
N VAL A 37 -2.53 15.88 8.64
CA VAL A 37 -3.86 15.36 8.33
C VAL A 37 -4.49 14.76 9.59
N THR A 38 -5.62 15.34 10.03
CA THR A 38 -6.39 14.88 11.20
C THR A 38 -7.67 14.13 10.81
N ARG A 39 -7.91 13.97 9.50
CA ARG A 39 -9.06 13.22 8.97
C ARG A 39 -8.89 11.75 9.29
N ASP A 40 -10.01 11.06 9.45
CA ASP A 40 -10.01 9.60 9.61
C ASP A 40 -9.40 8.92 8.38
N SER A 41 -8.46 8.00 8.62
CA SER A 41 -7.72 7.34 7.54
C SER A 41 -8.62 6.40 6.72
N ALA A 42 -9.63 5.76 7.34
CA ALA A 42 -10.54 4.87 6.60
C ALA A 42 -11.41 5.66 5.60
N THR A 43 -11.77 6.89 5.95
CA THR A 43 -12.43 7.82 5.04
C THR A 43 -11.53 8.13 3.83
N ILE A 44 -10.26 8.49 4.06
CA ILE A 44 -9.31 8.77 2.97
C ILE A 44 -9.05 7.53 2.10
N GLU A 45 -8.88 6.35 2.70
CA GLU A 45 -8.74 5.09 1.96
C GLU A 45 -9.91 4.87 0.99
N THR A 46 -11.14 5.14 1.44
CA THR A 46 -12.37 5.02 0.63
C THR A 46 -12.42 6.04 -0.50
N GLU A 47 -12.00 7.28 -0.23
CA GLU A 47 -11.89 8.35 -1.24
C GLU A 47 -10.87 8.00 -2.32
N VAL A 48 -9.71 7.46 -1.93
CA VAL A 48 -8.68 7.01 -2.87
C VAL A 48 -9.18 5.85 -3.75
N VAL A 49 -9.91 4.88 -3.20
CA VAL A 49 -10.54 3.81 -3.98
C VAL A 49 -11.53 4.38 -5.00
N THR A 50 -12.37 5.32 -4.56
CA THR A 50 -13.34 6.00 -5.42
C THR A 50 -12.65 6.77 -6.54
N LEU A 51 -11.58 7.49 -6.23
CA LEU A 51 -10.80 8.27 -7.19
C LEU A 51 -10.19 7.38 -8.30
N VAL A 52 -9.65 6.21 -7.94
CA VAL A 52 -9.16 5.23 -8.93
C VAL A 52 -10.29 4.72 -9.80
N ARG A 53 -11.44 4.39 -9.20
CA ARG A 53 -12.62 3.94 -9.93
C ARG A 53 -13.13 5.00 -10.91
N GLU A 54 -13.08 6.28 -10.55
CA GLU A 54 -13.52 7.40 -11.40
C GLU A 54 -12.54 7.67 -12.54
N ARG A 55 -11.23 7.69 -12.26
CA ARG A 55 -10.23 8.08 -13.28
C ARG A 55 -9.78 6.95 -14.20
N ILE A 56 -9.69 5.72 -13.69
CA ILE A 56 -9.26 4.55 -14.46
C ILE A 56 -10.46 3.68 -14.86
N GLY A 57 -11.50 3.65 -14.04
CA GLY A 57 -12.68 2.83 -14.26
C GLY A 57 -12.71 1.55 -13.42
N PRO A 58 -13.86 0.86 -13.40
CA PRO A 58 -14.06 -0.37 -12.63
C PRO A 58 -13.14 -1.52 -13.07
N VAL A 59 -12.60 -1.47 -14.29
CA VAL A 59 -11.67 -2.47 -14.84
C VAL A 59 -10.40 -2.61 -14.00
N ALA A 60 -9.99 -1.55 -13.29
CA ALA A 60 -8.83 -1.60 -12.41
C ALA A 60 -9.00 -2.58 -11.23
N ALA A 61 -10.24 -2.98 -10.91
CA ALA A 61 -10.56 -3.84 -9.78
C ALA A 61 -9.94 -3.38 -8.43
N PHE A 62 -9.64 -2.08 -8.31
CA PHE A 62 -8.98 -1.47 -7.17
C PHE A 62 -10.00 -1.26 -6.06
N LYS A 63 -9.82 -2.00 -4.95
CA LYS A 63 -10.79 -2.03 -3.83
C LYS A 63 -10.18 -1.81 -2.47
N THR A 64 -8.86 -1.92 -2.35
CA THR A 64 -8.19 -1.96 -1.06
C THR A 64 -7.04 -0.97 -1.04
N VAL A 65 -7.08 -0.08 -0.05
CA VAL A 65 -6.01 0.85 0.28
C VAL A 65 -5.72 0.70 1.76
N VAL A 66 -4.44 0.74 2.14
CA VAL A 66 -4.01 0.70 3.53
C VAL A 66 -3.17 1.93 3.80
N THR A 67 -3.59 2.75 4.75
CA THR A 67 -2.78 3.85 5.27
C THR A 67 -1.63 3.30 6.10
N ILE A 68 -0.42 3.77 5.81
CA ILE A 68 0.82 3.39 6.48
C ILE A 68 1.61 4.64 6.86
N LYS A 69 2.52 4.50 7.83
CA LYS A 69 3.33 5.64 8.31
C LYS A 69 4.38 6.08 7.30
N ARG A 70 4.98 5.13 6.59
CA ARG A 70 6.07 5.34 5.62
C ARG A 70 6.25 4.09 4.76
N LEU A 71 6.76 4.28 3.54
CA LEU A 71 7.09 3.17 2.63
C LEU A 71 8.47 2.59 2.95
N PRO A 72 8.67 1.26 2.89
CA PRO A 72 9.98 0.66 3.03
C PRO A 72 10.83 0.98 1.80
N LYS A 73 11.98 1.60 1.99
CA LYS A 73 12.86 2.05 0.89
C LYS A 73 14.26 1.48 1.04
N THR A 74 14.99 1.40 -0.06
CA THR A 74 16.44 1.22 -0.01
C THR A 74 17.10 2.51 0.46
N ARG A 75 18.38 2.44 0.85
CA ARG A 75 19.23 3.62 1.11
C ARG A 75 19.32 4.62 -0.06
N SER A 76 18.93 4.21 -1.27
CA SER A 76 18.84 5.07 -2.46
C SER A 76 17.42 5.57 -2.77
N GLY A 77 16.44 5.30 -1.90
CA GLY A 77 15.06 5.75 -2.03
C GLY A 77 14.13 4.83 -2.84
N LYS A 78 14.61 3.68 -3.33
CA LYS A 78 13.76 2.74 -4.09
C LYS A 78 12.79 2.04 -3.15
N ILE A 79 11.48 2.13 -3.43
CA ILE A 79 10.45 1.41 -2.68
C ILE A 79 10.59 -0.11 -2.89
N LEU A 80 10.56 -0.85 -1.78
CA LEU A 80 10.71 -2.31 -1.73
C LEU A 80 9.37 -3.05 -1.97
N ARG A 81 8.72 -2.75 -3.12
CA ARG A 81 7.41 -3.30 -3.50
C ARG A 81 7.35 -4.82 -3.46
N GLY A 82 8.41 -5.50 -3.91
CA GLY A 82 8.47 -6.97 -3.89
C GLY A 82 8.40 -7.57 -2.48
N THR A 83 9.02 -6.93 -1.49
CA THR A 83 8.91 -7.39 -0.10
C THR A 83 7.52 -7.11 0.46
N MET A 84 6.94 -5.95 0.15
CA MET A 84 5.56 -5.63 0.55
C MET A 84 4.53 -6.62 -0.03
N GLN A 85 4.68 -6.99 -1.31
CA GLN A 85 3.84 -8.00 -1.97
C GLN A 85 3.94 -9.34 -1.24
N LYS A 86 5.15 -9.84 -0.99
CA LYS A 86 5.36 -11.11 -0.29
C LYS A 86 4.76 -11.12 1.11
N ILE A 87 4.87 -10.02 1.86
CA ILE A 87 4.22 -9.88 3.17
C ILE A 87 2.70 -9.99 3.02
N ALA A 88 2.10 -9.29 2.05
CA ALA A 88 0.66 -9.32 1.82
C ALA A 88 0.15 -10.71 1.37
N ASP A 89 0.94 -11.42 0.56
CA ASP A 89 0.65 -12.76 0.05
C ASP A 89 1.02 -13.88 1.03
N LYS A 90 1.60 -13.55 2.19
CA LYS A 90 2.16 -14.49 3.19
C LYS A 90 3.23 -15.42 2.63
N GLU A 91 3.96 -14.96 1.63
CA GLU A 91 5.08 -15.70 1.09
C GLU A 91 6.33 -15.51 1.95
N VAL A 92 7.23 -16.48 1.87
CA VAL A 92 8.54 -16.37 2.51
C VAL A 92 9.34 -15.24 1.83
N TRP A 93 9.88 -14.34 2.64
CA TRP A 93 10.74 -13.25 2.19
C TRP A 93 11.98 -13.15 3.06
N THR A 94 13.03 -12.55 2.49
CA THR A 94 14.30 -12.29 3.17
C THR A 94 14.49 -10.79 3.29
N MET A 95 15.01 -10.34 4.42
CA MET A 95 15.33 -8.93 4.66
C MET A 95 16.24 -8.38 3.56
N PRO A 96 15.81 -7.34 2.81
CA PRO A 96 16.67 -6.71 1.81
C PRO A 96 17.88 -6.04 2.48
N ALA A 97 19.10 -6.45 2.12
CA ALA A 97 20.35 -5.92 2.72
C ALA A 97 20.56 -4.40 2.51
N THR A 98 19.80 -3.80 1.60
CA THR A 98 19.89 -2.37 1.25
C THR A 98 18.75 -1.53 1.83
N ILE A 99 17.84 -2.12 2.63
CA ILE A 99 16.78 -1.38 3.33
C ILE A 99 17.39 -0.28 4.23
N ASP A 100 16.72 0.86 4.29
CA ASP A 100 17.12 1.98 5.15
C ASP A 100 16.78 1.71 6.63
N ASP A 101 15.55 1.29 6.90
CA ASP A 101 15.03 0.96 8.22
C ASP A 101 14.21 -0.34 8.17
N PRO A 102 14.76 -1.45 8.71
CA PRO A 102 14.09 -2.75 8.78
C PRO A 102 12.74 -2.73 9.51
N VAL A 103 12.55 -1.85 10.50
CA VAL A 103 11.35 -1.80 11.36
C VAL A 103 10.10 -1.48 10.54
N ILE A 104 10.26 -0.81 9.40
CA ILE A 104 9.14 -0.48 8.50
C ILE A 104 8.40 -1.74 8.05
N LEU A 105 9.09 -2.87 7.85
CA LEU A 105 8.44 -4.09 7.40
C LEU A 105 7.53 -4.71 8.48
N ASP A 106 7.88 -4.53 9.75
CA ASP A 106 7.02 -4.92 10.88
C ASP A 106 5.79 -4.00 10.97
N GLU A 107 5.98 -2.69 10.74
CA GLU A 107 4.88 -1.71 10.69
C GLU A 107 3.89 -2.03 9.56
N ILE A 108 4.40 -2.36 8.36
CA ILE A 108 3.58 -2.82 7.23
C ILE A 108 2.83 -4.09 7.59
N THR A 109 3.51 -5.07 8.21
CA THR A 109 2.88 -6.34 8.62
C THR A 109 1.74 -6.10 9.61
N ALA A 110 1.94 -5.21 10.59
CA ALA A 110 0.92 -4.85 11.57
C ALA A 110 -0.28 -4.14 10.91
N ALA A 111 -0.02 -3.22 9.97
CA ALA A 111 -1.07 -2.52 9.24
C ALA A 111 -1.92 -3.48 8.39
N LEU A 112 -1.29 -4.42 7.68
CA LEU A 112 -1.98 -5.44 6.90
C LEU A 112 -2.82 -6.38 7.79
N LYS A 113 -2.26 -6.85 8.91
CA LYS A 113 -2.99 -7.67 9.89
C LYS A 113 -4.23 -6.95 10.43
N GLY A 114 -4.12 -5.66 10.75
CA GLY A 114 -5.25 -4.85 11.21
C GLY A 114 -6.39 -4.74 10.19
N ARG A 115 -6.13 -5.04 8.92
CA ARG A 115 -7.12 -5.07 7.82
C ARG A 115 -7.53 -6.49 7.42
N GLY A 116 -7.04 -7.52 8.11
CA GLY A 116 -7.28 -8.92 7.77
C GLY A 116 -6.57 -9.38 6.49
N ILE A 117 -5.59 -8.61 6.00
CA ILE A 117 -4.79 -8.93 4.81
C ILE A 117 -3.53 -9.65 5.28
N GLY A 118 -3.19 -10.76 4.62
CA GLY A 118 -2.06 -11.57 5.05
C GLY A 118 -2.29 -12.31 6.39
N LEU A 119 -3.55 -12.52 6.82
CA LEU A 119 -3.96 -13.40 7.92
C LEU A 119 -4.31 -14.81 7.48
#